data_AF-A0A6B2G734-F1
#
_entry.id   AF-A0A6B2G734-F1
#
_cell.length_a   1.000
_cell.length_b   1.000
_cell.length_c   1.000
_cell.angle_alpha   90.00
_cell.angle_beta   90.00
_cell.angle_gamma   90.00
#
_symmetry.space_group_name_H-M   'P 1'
#
loop_
_entity.id
_entity.type
_entity.pdbx_description
1 polymer ?
#
loop_
_entity_poly.entity_id
_entity_poly.type
_entity_poly.pdbx_seq_one_letter_code
_entity_poly.pdbx_strand_id
1 'polypeptide(L)'
;HKEEKFKVIHALKSLHQYNKISINRILIPDGPIKIPFSRLFHSKMCIGSDLAWLGTSNITPDYFYSVSGIGCTIFGNTPSGASLINYMTKFFDRYYSSNYSTYVDLSK
;
A
#
# COMPACT_ATOMS: atom_id res chain seq x y z
N HIS A 1 1.46 20.46 10.07
CA HIS A 1 0.41 19.42 9.92
C HIS A 1 -0.74 19.74 8.95
N LYS A 2 -1.34 20.95 8.91
CA LYS A 2 -2.42 21.25 7.92
C LYS A 2 -1.90 21.40 6.48
N GLU A 3 -0.71 21.96 6.28
CA GLU A 3 -0.13 22.17 4.94
C GLU A 3 0.31 20.88 4.23
N GLU A 4 0.87 19.90 4.94
CA GLU A 4 1.24 18.59 4.36
C GLU A 4 0.02 17.82 3.85
N LYS A 5 -1.10 17.89 4.59
CA LYS A 5 -2.37 17.27 4.19
C LYS A 5 -2.89 17.80 2.86
N PHE A 6 -2.64 19.09 2.58
CA PHE A 6 -3.08 19.77 1.37
C PHE A 6 -2.29 19.34 0.12
N LYS A 7 -0.98 19.07 0.26
CA LYS A 7 -0.10 18.65 -0.85
C LYS A 7 -0.37 17.22 -1.32
N VAL A 8 -0.61 16.28 -0.41
CA VAL A 8 -0.82 14.86 -0.76
C VAL A 8 -2.10 14.66 -1.58
N ILE A 9 -3.21 15.28 -1.17
CA ILE A 9 -4.48 15.15 -1.90
C ILE A 9 -4.35 15.75 -3.31
N HIS A 10 -3.67 16.88 -3.46
CA HIS A 10 -3.44 17.49 -4.78
C HIS A 10 -2.62 16.58 -5.71
N ALA A 11 -1.57 15.94 -5.20
CA ALA A 11 -0.80 14.96 -5.98
C ALA A 11 -1.67 13.77 -6.41
N LEU A 12 -2.54 13.26 -5.55
CA LEU A 12 -3.45 12.16 -5.89
C LEU A 12 -4.50 12.57 -6.94
N LYS A 13 -4.95 13.82 -6.96
CA LYS A 13 -5.87 14.33 -8.01
C LYS A 13 -5.29 14.26 -9.41
N SER A 14 -3.97 14.40 -9.55
CA SER A 14 -3.31 14.22 -10.86
C SER A 14 -3.49 12.80 -11.41
N LEU A 15 -3.85 11.82 -10.56
CA LEU A 15 -4.16 10.46 -10.98
C LEU A 15 -5.59 10.31 -11.51
N HIS A 16 -6.48 11.29 -11.30
CA HIS A 16 -7.87 11.25 -11.76
C HIS A 16 -7.99 11.07 -13.28
N GLN A 17 -7.06 11.64 -14.05
CA GLN A 17 -7.01 11.47 -15.51
C GLN A 17 -6.82 10.00 -15.94
N TYR A 18 -6.37 9.13 -15.03
CA TYR A 18 -6.23 7.71 -15.25
C TYR A 18 -7.43 6.97 -14.65
N ASN A 19 -8.49 6.78 -15.45
CA ASN A 19 -9.77 6.15 -15.08
C ASN A 19 -9.68 4.67 -14.60
N LYS A 20 -8.48 4.14 -14.37
CA LYS A 20 -8.20 2.77 -13.90
C LYS A 20 -7.52 2.73 -12.54
N ILE A 21 -7.37 3.87 -11.86
CA ILE A 21 -6.71 3.96 -10.55
C ILE A 21 -7.76 4.20 -9.47
N SER A 22 -7.83 3.27 -8.52
CA SER A 22 -8.68 3.38 -7.32
C SER A 22 -7.80 3.54 -6.09
N ILE A 23 -8.09 4.54 -5.27
CA ILE A 23 -7.30 4.88 -4.10
C ILE A 23 -8.18 4.80 -2.87
N ASN A 24 -7.76 4.03 -1.87
CA ASN A 24 -8.43 3.94 -0.59
C ASN A 24 -7.50 4.45 0.51
N ARG A 25 -8.07 5.23 1.44
CA ARG A 25 -7.43 5.60 2.70
C ARG A 25 -7.84 4.59 3.76
N ILE A 26 -6.86 3.97 4.41
CA ILE A 26 -7.10 3.01 5.50
C ILE A 26 -6.79 3.68 6.84
N LEU A 27 -7.75 3.66 7.76
CA LEU A 27 -7.57 4.12 9.14
C LEU A 27 -7.27 2.94 10.07
N ILE A 28 -6.06 2.85 10.62
CA ILE A 28 -5.77 1.80 11.60
C ILE A 28 -6.41 2.21 12.94
N PRO A 29 -7.35 1.41 13.49
CA PRO A 29 -8.00 1.76 14.75
C PRO A 29 -7.02 1.64 15.93
N ASP A 30 -7.31 2.34 17.03
CA ASP A 30 -6.59 2.16 18.28
C ASP A 30 -6.79 0.74 18.83
N GLY A 31 -5.78 0.24 19.53
CA GLY A 31 -5.91 -0.97 20.34
C GLY A 31 -6.51 -0.66 21.72
N PRO A 32 -6.86 -1.70 22.51
CA PRO A 32 -7.34 -1.50 23.88
C PRO A 32 -6.29 -0.83 24.78
N ILE A 33 -5.00 -1.02 24.46
CA ILE A 33 -3.87 -0.37 25.12
C ILE A 33 -3.17 0.51 24.09
N LYS A 34 -2.98 1.79 24.44
CA LYS A 34 -2.24 2.74 23.59
C LYS A 34 -0.74 2.56 23.78
N ILE A 35 -0.16 1.66 23.00
CA ILE A 35 1.29 1.53 22.86
C ILE A 35 1.73 2.34 21.64
N PRO A 36 2.60 3.35 21.78
CA PRO A 36 3.07 4.16 20.67
C PRO A 36 3.65 3.31 19.53
N PHE A 37 3.30 3.66 18.29
CA PHE A 37 3.79 3.02 17.05
C PHE A 37 3.53 1.51 16.90
N SER A 38 2.76 0.90 17.81
CA SER A 38 2.46 -0.54 17.78
C SER A 38 1.49 -0.96 16.68
N ARG A 39 0.66 -0.03 16.19
CA ARG A 39 -0.37 -0.27 15.17
C ARG A 39 -0.18 0.65 13.98
N LEU A 40 0.71 0.26 13.07
CA LEU A 40 0.99 0.98 11.83
C LEU A 40 0.99 0.01 10.66
N PHE A 41 0.51 0.47 9.50
CA PHE A 41 0.74 -0.24 8.26
C PHE A 41 2.10 0.20 7.70
N HIS A 42 3.08 -0.71 7.71
CA HIS A 42 4.46 -0.40 7.28
C HIS A 42 5.01 -1.40 6.24
N SER A 43 4.12 -2.21 5.67
CA SER A 43 4.48 -3.14 4.60
C SER A 43 4.78 -2.38 3.31
N LYS A 44 5.80 -2.83 2.58
CA LYS A 44 6.13 -2.32 1.24
C LYS A 44 6.03 -3.48 0.27
N MET A 45 4.96 -3.46 -0.52
CA MET A 45 4.65 -4.54 -1.45
C MET A 45 3.87 -4.00 -2.65
N CYS A 46 4.00 -4.70 -3.78
CA CYS A 46 3.18 -4.51 -4.96
C CYS A 46 2.74 -5.90 -5.42
N ILE A 47 1.44 -6.11 -5.59
CA ILE A 47 0.88 -7.43 -5.90
C ILE A 47 0.15 -7.32 -7.24
N GLY A 48 0.54 -8.16 -8.20
CA GLY A 48 -0.14 -8.35 -9.47
C GLY A 48 -0.81 -9.72 -9.54
N SER A 49 -1.29 -10.08 -10.73
CA SER A 49 -1.96 -11.37 -10.99
C SER A 49 -1.02 -12.56 -10.90
N ASP A 50 0.22 -12.41 -11.37
CA ASP A 50 1.19 -13.48 -11.60
C ASP A 50 2.60 -13.14 -11.09
N LEU A 51 2.80 -11.92 -10.60
CA LEU A 51 4.00 -11.50 -9.87
C LEU A 51 3.62 -10.70 -8.62
N ALA A 52 4.41 -10.85 -7.57
CA ALA A 52 4.37 -9.97 -6.41
C ALA A 52 5.77 -9.54 -6.01
N TRP A 53 5.91 -8.32 -5.56
CA TRP A 53 7.15 -7.77 -5.01
C TRP A 53 6.93 -7.38 -3.55
N LEU A 54 7.91 -7.64 -2.71
CA LEU A 54 8.02 -7.10 -1.37
C LEU A 54 9.44 -6.61 -1.11
N GLY A 55 9.60 -5.64 -0.22
CA GLY A 55 10.93 -5.15 0.11
C GLY A 55 10.99 -4.31 1.37
N THR A 56 12.17 -3.78 1.64
CA THR A 56 12.44 -2.90 2.79
C THR A 56 12.33 -1.42 2.46
N SER A 57 12.41 -1.06 1.18
CA SER A 57 12.31 0.35 0.73
C SER A 57 10.86 0.81 0.64
N ASN A 58 10.61 2.03 1.11
CA ASN A 58 9.37 2.74 0.80
C ASN A 58 9.29 3.02 -0.71
N ILE A 59 8.08 3.01 -1.25
CA ILE A 59 7.83 3.39 -2.64
C ILE A 59 7.64 4.92 -2.67
N THR A 60 8.71 5.64 -2.32
CA THR A 60 8.78 7.11 -2.34
C THR A 60 10.07 7.55 -3.02
N PRO A 61 10.10 8.72 -3.69
CA PRO A 61 11.23 9.16 -4.50
C PRO A 61 12.59 9.13 -3.76
N ASP A 62 12.63 9.57 -2.51
CA ASP A 62 13.87 9.66 -1.74
C ASP A 62 14.51 8.29 -1.48
N TYR A 63 13.69 7.23 -1.38
CA TYR A 63 14.18 5.88 -1.14
C TYR A 63 14.85 5.23 -2.36
N PHE A 64 14.77 5.85 -3.54
CA PHE A 64 15.45 5.36 -4.75
C PHE A 64 16.90 5.82 -4.85
N TYR A 65 17.27 6.94 -4.21
CA TYR A 65 18.58 7.58 -4.41
C TYR A 65 19.51 7.49 -3.20
N SER A 66 18.97 7.42 -1.98
CA SER A 66 19.77 7.67 -0.77
C SER A 66 19.84 6.52 0.23
N VAL A 67 19.25 5.35 -0.06
CA VAL A 67 19.19 4.23 0.89
C VAL A 67 19.39 2.88 0.20
N SER A 68 20.11 1.99 0.89
CA SER A 68 20.24 0.59 0.50
C SER A 68 19.01 -0.20 0.97
N GLY A 69 18.25 -0.75 0.03
CA GLY A 69 17.13 -1.64 0.30
C GLY A 69 17.32 -3.01 -0.33
N ILE A 70 16.60 -4.00 0.17
CA ILE A 70 16.48 -5.32 -0.45
C ILE A 70 15.02 -5.57 -0.80
N GLY A 71 14.81 -6.21 -1.94
CA GLY A 71 13.50 -6.64 -2.40
C GLY A 71 13.55 -8.08 -2.90
N CYS A 72 12.41 -8.74 -2.86
CA CYS A 72 12.20 -10.06 -3.41
C CYS A 72 10.99 -10.03 -4.35
N THR A 73 11.17 -10.63 -5.53
CA THR A 73 10.10 -10.83 -6.50
C THR A 73 9.70 -12.29 -6.49
N ILE A 74 8.40 -12.52 -6.29
CA ILE A 74 7.79 -13.84 -6.34
C ILE A 74 7.15 -13.98 -7.72
N PHE A 75 7.48 -15.08 -8.40
CA PHE A 75 6.91 -15.43 -9.69
C PHE A 75 5.85 -16.51 -9.51
N GLY A 76 4.67 -16.30 -10.08
CA GLY A 76 3.53 -17.22 -10.04
C GLY A 76 3.65 -18.40 -11.00
N ASN A 77 4.82 -18.62 -11.61
CA ASN A 77 5.08 -19.70 -12.57
C ASN A 77 5.22 -21.09 -11.92
N THR A 78 5.18 -21.17 -10.59
CA THR A 78 5.16 -22.43 -9.83
C THR A 78 3.93 -22.48 -8.93
N PRO A 79 3.43 -23.68 -8.56
CA PRO A 79 2.30 -23.80 -7.63
C PRO A 79 2.54 -23.09 -6.29
N SER A 80 3.76 -23.18 -5.75
CA SER A 80 4.14 -22.51 -4.51
C SER A 80 4.15 -20.98 -4.66
N GLY A 81 4.69 -20.46 -5.77
CA GLY A 81 4.70 -19.04 -6.07
C GLY A 81 3.29 -18.46 -6.22
N ALA A 82 2.43 -19.13 -7.00
CA ALA A 82 1.04 -18.74 -7.17
C ALA A 82 0.26 -18.77 -5.84
N SER A 83 0.48 -19.79 -5.01
CA SER A 83 -0.11 -19.89 -3.68
C SER A 83 0.33 -18.71 -2.79
N LEU A 84 1.61 -18.36 -2.79
CA LEU A 84 2.14 -17.23 -2.02
C LEU A 84 1.55 -15.89 -2.49
N ILE A 85 1.46 -15.66 -3.80
CA ILE A 85 0.80 -14.47 -4.36
C ILE A 85 -0.64 -14.39 -3.87
N ASN A 86 -1.40 -15.49 -3.91
CA ASN A 86 -2.78 -15.52 -3.41
C ASN A 86 -2.87 -15.18 -1.91
N TYR A 87 -1.94 -15.67 -1.08
CA TYR A 87 -1.88 -15.27 0.33
C TYR A 87 -1.61 -13.78 0.51
N MET A 88 -0.70 -13.21 -0.28
CA MET A 88 -0.43 -11.77 -0.26
C MET A 88 -1.64 -10.95 -0.71
N THR A 89 -2.35 -11.39 -1.76
CA THR A 89 -3.60 -10.75 -2.22
C THR A 89 -4.64 -10.75 -1.10
N LYS A 90 -4.86 -11.90 -0.43
CA LYS A 90 -5.79 -11.98 0.72
C LYS A 90 -5.36 -11.06 1.87
N PHE A 91 -4.07 -10.93 2.12
CA PHE A 91 -3.56 -10.00 3.13
C PHE A 91 -3.88 -8.54 2.75
N PHE A 92 -3.66 -8.16 1.49
CA PHE A 92 -4.03 -6.83 0.99
C PHE A 92 -5.54 -6.59 1.10
N ASP A 93 -6.35 -7.53 0.59
CA ASP A 93 -7.81 -7.43 0.56
C ASP A 93 -8.40 -7.28 1.96
N ARG A 94 -7.83 -7.95 2.96
CA ARG A 94 -8.24 -7.80 4.37
C ARG A 94 -8.24 -6.34 4.82
N TYR A 95 -7.28 -5.53 4.38
CA TYR A 95 -7.24 -4.10 4.71
C TYR A 95 -8.07 -3.28 3.73
N TYR A 96 -7.92 -3.55 2.43
CA TYR A 96 -8.54 -2.76 1.36
C TYR A 96 -10.07 -2.83 1.39
N SER A 97 -10.64 -3.98 1.72
CA SER A 97 -12.09 -4.21 1.85
C SER A 97 -12.63 -4.02 3.27
N SER A 98 -11.79 -3.61 4.22
CA SER A 98 -12.23 -3.43 5.62
C SER A 98 -13.17 -2.24 5.79
N ASN A 99 -13.96 -2.26 6.87
CA ASN A 99 -14.78 -1.12 7.30
C ASN A 99 -13.96 0.13 7.68
N TYR A 100 -12.63 0.00 7.74
CA TYR A 100 -11.71 1.10 8.00
C TYR A 100 -11.11 1.69 6.72
N SER A 101 -11.49 1.15 5.56
CA SER A 101 -11.09 1.60 4.24
C SER A 101 -12.12 2.57 3.69
N THR A 102 -11.68 3.72 3.21
CA THR A 102 -12.55 4.72 2.60
C THR A 102 -12.01 5.08 1.23
N TYR A 103 -12.85 4.96 0.20
CA TYR A 103 -12.51 5.41 -1.14
C TYR A 103 -12.21 6.91 -1.17
N VAL A 104 -11.14 7.27 -1.84
CA VAL A 104 -10.74 8.66 -2.07
C VAL A 104 -11.24 9.05 -3.45
N ASP A 105 -12.29 9.87 -3.47
CA ASP A 105 -12.79 10.47 -4.70
C ASP A 105 -11.76 11.48 -5.25
N LEU A 106 -11.22 11.18 -6.43
CA LEU A 106 -10.19 12.00 -7.08
C LEU A 106 -10.79 13.09 -7.99
N SER A 107 -12.12 13.11 -8.19
CA SER A 107 -12.79 14.08 -9.06
C SER A 107 -13.05 15.44 -8.39
N LYS A 108 -13.00 15.49 -7.06
CA LYS A 108 -13.25 16.68 -6.24
C LYS A 108 -11.97 17.29 -5.72
#